data_AF-A0A843CUM0-F1
#
_entry.id   AF-A0A843CUM0-F1
#
_cell.length_a   1.000
_cell.length_b   1.000
_cell.length_c   1.000
_cell.angle_alpha   90.00
_cell.angle_beta   90.00
_cell.angle_gamma   90.00
#
_symmetry.space_group_name_H-M   'P 1'
#
loop_
_entity.id
_entity.type
_entity.pdbx_description
1 polymer ?
#
loop_
_entity_poly.entity_id
_entity_poly.type
_entity_poly.pdbx_seq_one_letter_code
_entity_poly.pdbx_strand_id
1 'polypeptide(L)'
;MYAPIIAILVTMFVMISATLHDIRSREVPDWHWMLLGAFAMFSAFFECGPLSGSLLSLGYFLLLLYMLSERSAGFVGLFILASSFSFLIVYTIISCDSSGWVTLFTSFFILYLYHKGLIRGGADAKALVCLSMLFPVYPNSDHLIWNPIYPAGYVFNPVFSIFVLALASSCLVIFYIFCKNLRNGRMGVSSYQMSVAEARGAFVWPLEDIKDGRKIRIKVCDDLETIYDRLEGSGEDSVLVTPMIPFLLPIAFSTAFVLLCGSPLFCLL
;
A
#
# COMPACT_ATOMS: atom_id res chain seq x y z
N MET A 1 0.98 -24.18 14.83
CA MET A 1 -0.48 -23.95 14.89
C MET A 1 -0.86 -22.55 15.41
N TYR A 2 -0.16 -21.95 16.39
CA TYR A 2 -0.49 -20.60 16.92
C TYR A 2 0.19 -19.40 16.22
N ALA A 3 1.33 -19.62 15.56
CA ALA A 3 2.08 -18.57 14.87
C ALA A 3 1.26 -17.75 13.85
N PRO A 4 0.39 -18.34 12.99
CA PRO A 4 -0.35 -17.55 12.01
C PRO A 4 -1.40 -16.64 12.65
N ILE A 5 -2.03 -17.05 13.76
CA ILE A 5 -3.06 -16.25 14.44
C ILE A 5 -2.43 -15.01 15.09
N ILE A 6 -1.29 -15.18 15.76
CA ILE A 6 -0.57 -14.04 16.37
C ILE A 6 -0.13 -13.06 15.28
N ALA A 7 0.41 -13.56 14.16
CA ALA A 7 0.79 -12.73 13.03
C ALA A 7 -0.39 -11.93 12.45
N ILE A 8 -1.55 -12.57 12.28
CA ILE A 8 -2.78 -11.90 11.82
C ILE A 8 -3.19 -10.82 12.83
N LEU A 9 -3.23 -11.12 14.13
CA LEU A 9 -3.64 -10.16 15.15
C LEU A 9 -2.70 -8.95 15.22
N VAL A 10 -1.38 -9.17 15.20
CA VAL A 10 -0.38 -8.09 15.17
C VAL A 10 -0.55 -7.26 13.90
N THR A 11 -0.75 -7.91 12.75
CA THR A 11 -0.96 -7.21 11.48
C THR A 11 -2.21 -6.36 11.50
N MET A 12 -3.33 -6.91 11.96
CA MET A 12 -4.58 -6.18 12.06
C MET A 12 -4.47 -4.98 12.99
N PHE A 13 -3.81 -5.15 14.14
CA PHE A 13 -3.56 -4.05 15.07
C PHE A 13 -2.73 -2.92 14.42
N VAL A 14 -1.62 -3.26 13.76
CA VAL A 14 -0.76 -2.27 13.11
C VAL A 14 -1.45 -1.60 11.93
N MET A 15 -2.15 -2.36 11.09
CA MET A 15 -2.89 -1.82 9.94
C MET A 15 -3.99 -0.87 10.38
N ILE A 16 -4.76 -1.21 11.43
CA ILE A 16 -5.78 -0.31 12.00
C ILE A 16 -5.12 0.98 12.51
N SER A 17 -4.04 0.87 13.28
CA SER A 17 -3.29 2.05 13.78
C SER A 17 -2.81 2.93 12.63
N ALA A 18 -2.20 2.33 11.61
CA ALA A 18 -1.66 3.01 10.45
C ALA A 18 -2.77 3.71 9.63
N THR A 19 -3.91 3.04 9.43
CA THR A 19 -5.09 3.62 8.79
C THR A 19 -5.67 4.79 9.57
N LEU A 20 -5.70 4.72 10.91
CA LEU A 20 -6.16 5.83 11.74
C LEU A 20 -5.25 7.05 11.62
N HIS A 21 -3.93 6.85 11.50
CA HIS A 21 -2.98 7.91 11.19
C HIS A 21 -3.23 8.49 9.79
N ASP A 22 -3.32 7.64 8.76
CA ASP A 22 -3.55 8.07 7.38
C ASP A 22 -4.85 8.89 7.22
N ILE A 23 -5.94 8.47 7.86
CA ILE A 23 -7.22 9.20 7.82
C ILE A 23 -7.10 10.59 8.48
N ARG A 24 -6.32 10.70 9.57
CA ARG A 24 -6.21 11.94 10.36
C ARG A 24 -5.22 12.94 9.79
N SER A 25 -4.07 12.48 9.29
CA SER A 25 -2.96 13.35 8.90
C SER A 25 -2.46 13.12 7.48
N ARG A 26 -2.93 12.09 6.76
CA ARG A 26 -2.40 11.66 5.44
C ARG A 26 -0.92 11.30 5.43
N GLU A 27 -0.39 11.08 6.63
CA GLU A 27 0.98 10.71 6.87
C GLU A 27 0.98 9.58 7.89
N VAL A 28 1.73 8.53 7.58
CA VAL A 28 1.85 7.36 8.43
C VAL A 28 3.28 7.25 8.93
N PRO A 29 3.50 7.31 10.26
CA PRO A 29 4.82 7.17 10.83
C PRO A 29 5.46 5.80 10.51
N ASP A 30 6.76 5.80 10.27
CA ASP A 30 7.51 4.61 9.84
C ASP A 30 7.60 3.49 10.88
N TRP A 31 7.27 3.75 12.15
CA TRP A 31 7.30 2.74 13.20
C TRP A 31 6.31 1.59 12.95
N HIS A 32 5.22 1.83 12.24
CA HIS A 32 4.27 0.78 11.86
C HIS A 32 4.97 -0.29 10.99
N TRP A 33 5.75 0.16 10.02
CA TRP A 33 6.47 -0.70 9.09
C TRP A 33 7.68 -1.36 9.76
N MET A 34 8.38 -0.64 10.64
CA MET A 34 9.44 -1.23 11.47
C MET A 34 8.91 -2.37 12.35
N LEU A 35 7.74 -2.18 12.96
CA LEU A 35 7.13 -3.20 13.82
C LEU A 35 6.73 -4.45 13.02
N LEU A 36 6.09 -4.28 11.85
CA LEU A 36 5.73 -5.41 10.99
C LEU A 36 6.97 -6.14 10.44
N GLY A 37 7.94 -5.39 9.93
CA GLY A 37 9.18 -5.97 9.41
C GLY A 37 9.98 -6.70 10.50
N ALA A 38 10.09 -6.13 11.70
CA ALA A 38 10.72 -6.78 12.86
C ALA A 38 10.00 -8.06 13.25
N PHE A 39 8.68 -8.03 13.27
CA PHE A 39 7.87 -9.20 13.57
C PHE A 39 8.00 -10.30 12.50
N ALA A 40 8.09 -9.93 11.22
CA ALA A 40 8.34 -10.86 10.12
C ALA A 40 9.72 -11.52 10.22
N MET A 41 10.77 -10.74 10.52
CA MET A 41 12.11 -11.27 10.77
C MET A 41 12.12 -12.24 11.95
N PHE A 42 11.50 -11.86 13.06
CA PHE A 42 11.39 -12.72 14.23
C PHE A 42 10.67 -14.03 13.88
N SER A 43 9.52 -13.97 13.22
CA SER A 43 8.75 -15.15 12.82
C SER A 43 9.55 -16.06 11.88
N ALA A 44 10.20 -15.50 10.86
CA ALA A 44 11.06 -16.22 9.93
C ALA A 44 12.21 -16.97 10.63
N PHE A 45 12.85 -16.34 11.61
CA PHE A 45 13.95 -16.96 12.36
C PHE A 45 13.50 -18.21 13.13
N PHE A 46 12.33 -18.16 13.77
CA PHE A 46 11.83 -19.27 14.58
C PHE A 46 11.14 -20.37 13.77
N GLU A 47 10.55 -20.05 12.61
CA GLU A 47 9.81 -21.02 11.80
C GLU A 47 10.72 -21.85 10.87
N CYS A 48 11.78 -21.27 10.31
CA CYS A 48 12.60 -21.93 9.29
C CYS A 48 13.87 -22.63 9.84
N GLY A 49 14.12 -22.58 11.16
CA GLY A 49 15.34 -23.10 11.78
C GLY A 49 16.56 -22.17 11.63
N PRO A 50 17.70 -22.45 12.28
CA PRO A 50 18.75 -21.46 12.49
C PRO A 50 19.38 -20.90 11.22
N LEU A 51 19.78 -21.76 10.27
CA LEU A 51 20.46 -21.33 9.04
C LEU A 51 19.47 -20.63 8.10
N SER A 52 18.40 -21.32 7.71
CA SER A 52 17.40 -20.80 6.78
C SER A 52 16.68 -19.57 7.34
N GLY A 53 16.31 -19.61 8.62
CA GLY A 53 15.71 -18.48 9.33
C GLY A 53 16.63 -17.27 9.40
N SER A 54 17.94 -17.45 9.62
CA SER A 54 18.92 -16.35 9.58
C SER A 54 19.03 -15.72 8.19
N LEU A 55 19.08 -16.55 7.14
CA LEU A 55 19.17 -16.07 5.75
C LEU A 55 17.92 -15.28 5.37
N LEU A 56 16.73 -15.81 5.70
CA LEU A 56 15.46 -15.14 5.42
C LEU A 56 15.33 -13.83 6.19
N SER A 57 15.67 -13.84 7.48
CA SER A 57 15.65 -12.65 8.34
C SER A 57 16.61 -11.56 7.85
N LEU A 58 17.81 -11.95 7.39
CA LEU A 58 18.78 -11.00 6.84
C LEU A 58 18.31 -10.39 5.51
N GLY A 59 17.66 -11.20 4.66
CA GLY A 59 16.98 -10.71 3.46
C GLY A 59 15.91 -9.67 3.81
N TYR A 60 15.02 -9.98 4.76
CA TYR A 60 13.97 -9.07 5.22
C TYR A 60 14.53 -7.81 5.86
N PHE A 61 15.59 -7.91 6.66
CA PHE A 61 16.27 -6.76 7.26
C PHE A 61 16.78 -5.78 6.19
N LEU A 62 17.48 -6.29 5.17
CA LEU A 62 18.02 -5.45 4.10
C LEU A 62 16.92 -4.84 3.23
N LEU A 63 15.84 -5.57 2.97
CA LEU A 63 14.68 -5.03 2.26
C LEU A 63 14.00 -3.92 3.07
N LEU A 64 13.82 -4.12 4.38
CA LEU A 64 13.28 -3.12 5.30
C LEU A 64 14.18 -1.89 5.38
N LEU A 65 15.50 -2.09 5.44
CA LEU A 65 16.50 -1.02 5.44
C LEU A 65 16.43 -0.18 4.16
N TYR A 66 16.38 -0.83 2.99
CA TYR A 66 16.20 -0.14 1.70
C TYR A 66 14.92 0.69 1.67
N MET A 67 13.83 0.12 2.17
CA MET A 67 12.51 0.70 2.12
C MET A 67 12.31 1.88 3.09
N LEU A 68 12.93 1.84 4.27
CA LEU A 68 12.85 2.90 5.28
C LEU A 68 13.88 4.01 5.07
N SER A 69 14.94 3.75 4.32
CA SER A 69 15.98 4.74 4.06
C SER A 69 15.59 5.63 2.88
N GLU A 70 15.11 6.84 3.18
CA GLU A 70 14.88 7.89 2.17
C GLU A 70 16.16 8.27 1.40
N ARG A 71 17.34 8.00 2.00
CA ARG A 71 18.66 8.40 1.50
C ARG A 71 19.35 7.33 0.66
N SER A 72 18.87 6.10 0.66
CA SER A 72 19.48 5.01 -0.12
C SER A 72 19.00 5.05 -1.56
N ALA A 73 19.34 6.13 -2.25
CA ALA A 73 19.16 6.27 -3.69
C ALA A 73 20.45 5.90 -4.44
N GLY A 74 20.33 5.61 -5.74
CA GLY A 74 21.47 5.31 -6.60
C GLY A 74 22.15 3.98 -6.28
N PHE A 75 23.47 3.94 -6.39
CA PHE A 75 24.26 2.71 -6.33
C PHE A 75 24.13 2.01 -4.96
N VAL A 76 24.19 2.75 -3.85
CA VAL A 76 24.09 2.15 -2.50
C VAL A 76 22.75 1.47 -2.29
N GLY A 77 21.65 2.11 -2.69
CA GLY A 77 20.32 1.50 -2.60
C GLY A 77 20.18 0.24 -3.45
N LEU A 78 20.73 0.27 -4.67
CA LEU A 78 20.76 -0.91 -5.55
C LEU A 78 21.54 -2.08 -4.92
N PHE A 79 22.67 -1.80 -4.27
CA PHE A 79 23.46 -2.83 -3.58
C PHE A 79 22.73 -3.45 -2.40
N ILE A 80 22.04 -2.63 -1.58
CA ILE A 80 21.22 -3.14 -0.46
C ILE A 80 20.10 -4.03 -1.00
N LEU A 81 19.39 -3.58 -2.03
CA LEU A 81 18.28 -4.33 -2.63
C LEU A 81 18.77 -5.63 -3.30
N ALA A 82 19.86 -5.59 -4.06
CA ALA A 82 20.46 -6.76 -4.68
C ALA A 82 20.94 -7.78 -3.63
N SER A 83 21.53 -7.30 -2.53
CA SER A 83 21.96 -8.15 -1.42
C SER A 83 20.76 -8.82 -0.75
N SER A 84 19.70 -8.05 -0.47
CA SER A 84 18.43 -8.57 0.04
C SER A 84 17.90 -9.71 -0.84
N PHE A 85 17.77 -9.49 -2.14
CA PHE A 85 17.26 -10.50 -3.07
C PHE A 85 18.18 -11.71 -3.18
N SER A 86 19.49 -11.52 -3.09
CA SER A 86 20.45 -12.62 -3.06
C SER A 86 20.23 -13.53 -1.85
N PHE A 87 19.97 -12.98 -0.66
CA PHE A 87 19.64 -13.77 0.53
C PHE A 87 18.33 -14.54 0.38
N LEU A 88 17.29 -13.92 -0.20
CA LEU A 88 16.01 -14.61 -0.49
C LEU A 88 16.19 -15.77 -1.48
N ILE A 89 17.02 -15.59 -2.51
CA ILE A 89 17.35 -16.63 -3.49
C ILE A 89 18.08 -17.79 -2.81
N VAL A 90 19.12 -17.49 -2.02
CA VAL A 90 19.91 -18.51 -1.32
C VAL A 90 19.05 -19.27 -0.31
N TYR A 91 18.21 -18.57 0.47
CA TYR A 91 17.24 -19.19 1.37
C TYR A 91 16.34 -20.18 0.62
N THR A 92 15.81 -19.78 -0.53
CA THR A 92 14.90 -20.59 -1.32
C THR A 92 15.58 -21.86 -1.84
N ILE A 93 16.80 -21.74 -2.34
CA ILE A 93 17.59 -22.87 -2.86
C ILE A 93 17.89 -23.88 -1.74
N ILE A 94 18.27 -23.40 -0.56
CA ILE A 94 18.65 -24.26 0.57
C ILE A 94 17.43 -24.92 1.22
N SER A 95 16.34 -24.17 1.38
CA SER A 95 15.16 -24.63 2.12
C SER A 95 14.15 -25.38 1.26
N CYS A 96 14.30 -25.32 -0.07
CA CYS A 96 13.32 -25.82 -1.05
C CYS A 96 11.90 -25.26 -0.83
N ASP A 97 11.79 -24.08 -0.21
CA ASP A 97 10.53 -23.39 0.08
C ASP A 97 10.31 -22.24 -0.91
N SER A 98 9.10 -22.17 -1.47
CA SER A 98 8.71 -21.14 -2.44
C SER A 98 8.48 -19.77 -1.81
N SER A 99 8.37 -19.65 -0.48
CA SER A 99 8.12 -18.40 0.24
C SER A 99 9.13 -17.28 -0.10
N GLY A 100 10.41 -17.63 -0.26
CA GLY A 100 11.45 -16.68 -0.65
C GLY A 100 11.28 -16.14 -2.07
N TRP A 101 10.94 -17.02 -3.04
CA TRP A 101 10.58 -16.59 -4.40
C TRP A 101 9.37 -15.66 -4.40
N VAL A 102 8.30 -16.03 -3.69
CA VAL A 102 7.07 -15.23 -3.68
C VAL A 102 7.31 -13.86 -3.05
N THR A 103 8.08 -13.78 -1.96
CA THR A 103 8.44 -12.50 -1.33
C THR A 103 9.25 -11.63 -2.29
N LEU A 104 10.24 -12.22 -2.98
CA LEU A 104 11.10 -11.53 -3.93
C LEU A 104 10.28 -10.94 -5.08
N PHE A 105 9.49 -11.76 -5.77
CA PHE A 105 8.72 -11.32 -6.93
C PHE A 105 7.67 -10.28 -6.56
N THR A 106 6.97 -10.48 -5.43
CA THR A 106 5.96 -9.54 -4.95
C THR A 106 6.59 -8.20 -4.57
N SER A 107 7.69 -8.22 -3.81
CA SER A 107 8.36 -6.98 -3.40
C SER A 107 8.94 -6.24 -4.59
N PHE A 108 9.54 -6.96 -5.55
CA PHE A 108 10.01 -6.36 -6.81
C PHE A 108 8.86 -5.71 -7.58
N PHE A 109 7.71 -6.39 -7.72
CA PHE A 109 6.54 -5.85 -8.38
C PHE A 109 6.03 -4.57 -7.71
N ILE A 110 5.88 -4.55 -6.38
CA ILE A 110 5.44 -3.37 -5.63
C ILE A 110 6.44 -2.21 -5.78
N LEU A 111 7.74 -2.48 -5.63
CA LEU A 111 8.78 -1.46 -5.79
C LEU A 111 8.84 -0.91 -7.23
N TYR A 112 8.60 -1.76 -8.23
CA TYR A 112 8.47 -1.34 -9.63
C TYR A 112 7.27 -0.39 -9.82
N LEU A 113 6.10 -0.74 -9.28
CA LEU A 113 4.91 0.12 -9.33
C LEU A 113 5.14 1.45 -8.62
N TYR A 114 5.82 1.44 -7.47
CA TYR A 114 6.21 2.64 -6.74
C TYR A 114 7.15 3.52 -7.58
N HIS A 115 8.20 2.95 -8.18
CA HIS A 115 9.15 3.71 -9.00
C HIS A 115 8.51 4.27 -10.28
N LYS A 116 7.50 3.60 -10.84
CA LYS A 116 6.70 4.12 -11.96
C LYS A 116 5.66 5.17 -11.56
N GLY A 117 5.54 5.47 -10.26
CA GLY A 117 4.56 6.42 -9.74
C GLY A 117 3.11 5.95 -9.84
N LEU A 118 2.89 4.64 -10.04
CA LEU A 118 1.55 4.03 -9.99
C LEU A 118 1.09 3.92 -8.53
N ILE A 119 2.00 3.58 -7.62
CA ILE A 119 1.80 3.73 -6.17
C ILE A 119 2.51 5.03 -5.77
N ARG A 120 1.74 6.10 -5.50
CA ARG A 120 2.30 7.39 -5.09
C ARG A 120 2.58 7.47 -3.59
N GLY A 121 1.84 6.71 -2.78
CA GLY A 121 2.01 6.68 -1.33
C GLY A 121 3.20 5.83 -0.92
N GLY A 122 4.20 6.45 -0.29
CA GLY A 122 5.31 5.71 0.32
C GLY A 122 4.83 4.73 1.39
N ALA A 123 3.84 5.14 2.19
CA ALA A 123 3.18 4.31 3.20
C ALA A 123 2.54 3.04 2.59
N ASP A 124 1.87 3.16 1.45
CA ASP A 124 1.19 2.03 0.79
C ASP A 124 2.19 0.99 0.29
N ALA A 125 3.26 1.44 -0.35
CA ALA A 125 4.35 0.57 -0.81
C ALA A 125 5.02 -0.13 0.37
N LYS A 126 5.27 0.62 1.46
CA LYS A 126 5.85 0.09 2.70
C LYS A 126 4.98 -0.99 3.31
N ALA A 127 3.66 -0.76 3.38
CA ALA A 127 2.69 -1.72 3.89
C ALA A 127 2.72 -3.03 3.09
N LEU A 128 2.59 -2.94 1.76
CA LEU A 128 2.52 -4.13 0.89
C LEU A 128 3.81 -4.95 0.90
N VAL A 129 4.98 -4.30 0.99
CA VAL A 129 6.27 -4.99 1.14
C VAL A 129 6.38 -5.65 2.52
N CYS A 130 5.96 -5.01 3.61
CA CYS A 130 5.96 -5.66 4.93
C CYS A 130 4.99 -6.85 4.97
N LEU A 131 3.83 -6.74 4.34
CA LEU A 131 2.88 -7.83 4.22
C LEU A 131 3.44 -9.01 3.40
N SER A 132 4.29 -8.75 2.40
CA SER A 132 4.90 -9.83 1.59
C SER A 132 5.95 -10.61 2.36
N MET A 133 6.63 -9.96 3.31
CA MET A 133 7.54 -10.62 4.26
C MET A 133 6.78 -11.51 5.24
N LEU A 134 5.64 -11.05 5.74
CA LEU A 134 4.91 -11.74 6.81
C LEU A 134 3.96 -12.83 6.29
N PHE A 135 3.35 -12.60 5.13
CA PHE A 135 2.42 -13.53 4.48
C PHE A 135 2.81 -13.78 3.02
N PRO A 136 3.99 -14.38 2.76
CA PRO A 136 4.40 -14.73 1.39
C PRO A 136 3.47 -15.77 0.77
N VAL A 137 2.87 -16.63 1.58
CA VAL A 137 1.85 -17.61 1.19
C VAL A 137 0.65 -17.51 2.13
N TYR A 138 -0.50 -18.01 1.71
CA TYR A 138 -1.70 -18.00 2.55
C TYR A 138 -1.45 -18.79 3.84
N PRO A 139 -1.95 -18.32 4.98
CA PRO A 139 -1.90 -19.10 6.21
C PRO A 139 -2.73 -20.38 6.03
N ASN A 140 -2.13 -21.54 6.34
CA ASN A 140 -2.81 -22.82 6.33
C ASN A 140 -3.99 -22.78 7.31
N SER A 141 -5.19 -22.64 6.78
CA SER A 141 -6.43 -22.61 7.55
C SER A 141 -7.53 -23.26 6.73
N ASP A 142 -8.00 -24.41 7.21
CA ASP A 142 -9.09 -25.17 6.57
C ASP A 142 -10.44 -24.41 6.59
N HIS A 143 -10.47 -23.24 7.22
CA HIS A 143 -11.65 -22.40 7.42
C HIS A 143 -11.79 -21.27 6.39
N LEU A 144 -10.83 -21.08 5.46
CA LEU A 144 -10.96 -20.06 4.43
C LEU A 144 -12.13 -20.41 3.50
N ILE A 145 -12.95 -19.40 3.17
CA ILE A 145 -14.06 -19.55 2.23
C ILE A 145 -13.50 -19.79 0.82
N TRP A 146 -12.52 -18.97 0.43
CA TRP A 146 -11.82 -19.07 -0.84
C TRP A 146 -10.42 -19.62 -0.64
N ASN A 147 -10.32 -20.94 -0.55
CA ASN A 147 -9.07 -21.64 -0.36
C ASN A 147 -8.10 -21.45 -1.55
N PRO A 148 -6.80 -21.26 -1.28
CA PRO A 148 -5.81 -21.17 -2.34
C PRO A 148 -5.65 -22.50 -3.06
N ILE A 149 -5.64 -22.44 -4.39
CA ILE A 149 -5.37 -23.59 -5.25
C ILE A 149 -3.91 -23.50 -5.69
N TYR A 150 -3.07 -24.46 -5.31
CA TYR A 150 -1.68 -24.51 -5.75
C TYR A 150 -1.53 -25.23 -7.09
N PRO A 151 -0.66 -24.75 -8.01
CA PRO A 151 0.36 -23.72 -7.81
C PRO A 151 -0.13 -22.27 -8.00
N ALA A 152 -1.38 -22.04 -8.40
CA ALA A 152 -1.90 -20.69 -8.65
C ALA A 152 -1.81 -19.75 -7.44
N GLY A 153 -1.87 -20.29 -6.21
CA GLY A 153 -1.69 -19.54 -4.96
C GLY A 153 -0.31 -18.89 -4.78
N TYR A 154 0.71 -19.30 -5.53
CA TYR A 154 1.99 -18.59 -5.57
C TYR A 154 1.92 -17.31 -6.43
N VAL A 155 1.11 -17.33 -7.48
CA VAL A 155 0.86 -16.18 -8.36
C VAL A 155 -0.15 -15.24 -7.71
N PHE A 156 -1.32 -15.76 -7.33
CA PHE A 156 -2.35 -15.05 -6.58
C PHE A 156 -2.08 -15.10 -5.08
N ASN A 157 -0.84 -14.78 -4.68
CA ASN A 157 -0.43 -14.75 -3.29
C ASN A 157 -1.25 -13.73 -2.47
N PRO A 158 -1.21 -13.78 -1.13
CA PRO A 158 -2.03 -12.94 -0.28
C PRO A 158 -1.89 -11.45 -0.61
N VAL A 159 -0.66 -10.95 -0.79
CA VAL A 159 -0.39 -9.52 -1.03
C VAL A 159 -0.89 -9.08 -2.38
N PHE A 160 -0.72 -9.89 -3.43
CA PHE A 160 -1.29 -9.57 -4.74
C PHE A 160 -2.82 -9.49 -4.66
N SER A 161 -3.45 -10.43 -3.95
CA SER A 161 -4.90 -10.42 -3.75
C SER A 161 -5.37 -9.21 -2.93
N ILE A 162 -4.64 -8.84 -1.88
CA ILE A 162 -4.87 -7.63 -1.08
C ILE A 162 -4.81 -6.39 -1.97
N PHE A 163 -3.79 -6.28 -2.82
CA PHE A 163 -3.62 -5.16 -3.73
C PHE A 163 -4.79 -5.04 -4.73
N VAL A 164 -5.19 -6.15 -5.36
CA VAL A 164 -6.33 -6.15 -6.31
C VAL A 164 -7.65 -5.80 -5.61
N LEU A 165 -7.92 -6.37 -4.43
CA LEU A 165 -9.11 -6.04 -3.65
C LEU A 165 -9.09 -4.60 -3.13
N ALA A 166 -7.93 -4.05 -2.79
CA ALA A 166 -7.77 -2.66 -2.40
C ALA A 166 -8.07 -1.71 -3.57
N LEU A 167 -7.62 -2.04 -4.78
CA LEU A 167 -7.98 -1.31 -5.99
C LEU A 167 -9.48 -1.38 -6.26
N ALA A 168 -10.08 -2.57 -6.17
CA ALA A 168 -11.52 -2.77 -6.39
C ALA A 168 -12.37 -2.00 -5.35
N SER A 169 -12.00 -2.04 -4.07
CA SER A 169 -12.69 -1.29 -3.03
C SER A 169 -12.50 0.22 -3.15
N SER A 170 -11.38 0.68 -3.70
CA SER A 170 -11.18 2.10 -4.03
C SER A 170 -12.12 2.60 -5.13
N CYS A 171 -12.63 1.73 -6.00
CA CYS A 171 -13.67 2.11 -6.97
C CYS A 171 -14.98 2.56 -6.30
N LEU A 172 -15.24 2.19 -5.03
CA LEU A 172 -16.39 2.71 -4.28
C LEU A 172 -16.29 4.23 -4.06
N VAL A 173 -15.06 4.77 -3.94
CA VAL A 173 -14.84 6.22 -3.85
C VAL A 173 -15.19 6.90 -5.17
N ILE A 174 -14.82 6.29 -6.29
CA ILE A 174 -15.21 6.77 -7.63
C ILE A 174 -16.74 6.81 -7.76
N PHE A 175 -17.41 5.74 -7.31
CA PHE A 175 -18.87 5.67 -7.30
C PHE A 175 -19.49 6.77 -6.42
N TYR A 176 -18.95 7.01 -5.23
CA TYR A 176 -19.38 8.12 -4.37
C TYR A 176 -19.24 9.49 -5.06
N ILE A 177 -18.09 9.77 -5.70
CA ILE A 177 -17.86 11.02 -6.43
C ILE A 177 -18.86 11.16 -7.59
N PHE A 178 -19.08 10.07 -8.33
CA PHE A 178 -20.05 10.04 -9.42
C PHE A 178 -21.47 10.39 -8.93
N CYS A 179 -21.93 9.75 -7.84
CA CYS A 179 -23.22 10.07 -7.24
C CYS A 179 -23.31 11.52 -6.76
N LYS A 180 -22.23 12.06 -6.16
CA LYS A 180 -22.15 13.47 -5.72
C LYS A 180 -22.26 14.43 -6.91
N ASN A 181 -21.59 14.12 -8.02
CA ASN A 181 -21.65 14.95 -9.22
C ASN A 181 -23.01 14.90 -9.92
N LEU A 182 -23.64 13.74 -9.99
CA LEU A 182 -24.98 13.59 -10.58
C LEU A 182 -26.00 14.47 -9.85
N ARG A 183 -25.94 14.55 -8.51
CA ARG A 183 -26.80 15.44 -7.72
C ARG A 183 -26.61 16.93 -8.05
N ASN A 184 -25.42 17.30 -8.51
CA ASN A 184 -25.06 18.66 -8.89
C ASN A 184 -25.13 18.90 -10.41
N GLY A 185 -25.73 17.98 -11.18
CA GLY A 185 -25.88 18.11 -12.64
C GLY A 185 -24.58 17.93 -13.45
N ARG A 186 -23.55 17.29 -12.88
CA ARG A 186 -22.25 17.05 -13.50
C ARG A 186 -22.00 15.56 -13.77
N MET A 187 -21.22 15.23 -14.79
CA MET A 187 -20.89 13.85 -15.19
C MET A 187 -19.44 13.43 -14.88
N GLY A 188 -18.75 14.12 -13.97
CA GLY A 188 -17.38 13.76 -13.58
C GLY A 188 -17.32 12.49 -12.71
N VAL A 189 -16.26 11.70 -12.85
CA VAL A 189 -16.03 10.49 -12.02
C VAL A 189 -14.85 10.63 -11.05
N SER A 190 -13.92 11.55 -11.33
CA SER A 190 -12.69 11.72 -10.56
C SER A 190 -12.61 13.00 -9.74
N SER A 191 -13.47 13.99 -10.03
CA SER A 191 -13.40 15.31 -9.41
C SER A 191 -14.80 15.88 -9.17
N TYR A 192 -14.94 16.73 -8.15
CA TYR A 192 -16.19 17.40 -7.82
C TYR A 192 -15.92 18.86 -7.45
N GLN A 193 -16.95 19.70 -7.44
CA GLN A 193 -16.83 21.10 -7.04
C GLN A 193 -17.11 21.28 -5.55
N MET A 194 -16.35 22.16 -4.91
CA MET A 194 -16.63 22.62 -3.55
C MET A 194 -16.17 24.07 -3.39
N SER A 195 -16.52 24.69 -2.26
CA SER A 195 -16.08 26.07 -2.00
C SER A 195 -14.58 26.11 -1.71
N VAL A 196 -13.92 27.23 -2.04
CA VAL A 196 -12.48 27.38 -1.77
C VAL A 196 -12.18 27.30 -0.27
N ALA A 197 -13.02 27.93 0.56
CA ALA A 197 -12.91 27.88 2.02
C ALA A 197 -13.03 26.46 2.60
N GLU A 198 -13.95 25.64 2.06
CA GLU A 198 -14.10 24.24 2.49
C GLU A 198 -12.93 23.38 1.97
N ALA A 199 -12.46 23.63 0.73
CA ALA A 199 -11.36 22.89 0.12
C ALA A 199 -10.04 23.05 0.90
N ARG A 200 -9.75 24.25 1.42
CA ARG A 200 -8.53 24.56 2.15
C ARG A 200 -8.35 23.68 3.41
N GLY A 201 -9.43 23.41 4.12
CA GLY A 201 -9.42 22.57 5.32
C GLY A 201 -9.67 21.08 5.05
N ALA A 202 -9.91 20.70 3.80
CA ALA A 202 -10.27 19.33 3.42
C ALA A 202 -9.10 18.59 2.77
N PHE A 203 -9.09 17.26 2.89
CA PHE A 203 -8.12 16.39 2.23
C PHE A 203 -8.45 16.22 0.74
N VAL A 204 -8.24 17.28 -0.04
CA VAL A 204 -8.53 17.35 -1.47
C VAL A 204 -7.40 18.07 -2.21
N TRP A 205 -7.15 17.64 -3.45
CA TRP A 205 -6.23 18.31 -4.37
C TRP A 205 -7.01 19.25 -5.29
N PRO A 206 -6.68 20.55 -5.34
CA PRO A 206 -7.25 21.46 -6.32
C PRO A 206 -6.78 21.06 -7.73
N LEU A 207 -7.71 21.08 -8.68
CA LEU A 207 -7.45 20.87 -10.10
C LEU A 207 -7.42 22.18 -10.89
N GLU A 208 -7.60 23.31 -10.22
CA GLU A 208 -7.64 24.64 -10.81
C GLU A 208 -6.69 25.57 -10.03
N ASP A 209 -6.04 26.48 -10.75
CA ASP A 209 -5.16 27.51 -10.20
C ASP A 209 -5.34 28.81 -11.00
N ILE A 210 -4.89 29.93 -10.45
CA ILE A 210 -4.88 31.23 -11.12
C ILE A 210 -3.47 31.52 -11.63
N LYS A 211 -3.31 31.64 -12.95
CA LYS A 211 -2.09 32.15 -13.58
C LYS A 211 -2.45 33.31 -14.50
N ASP A 212 -1.72 34.40 -14.38
CA ASP A 212 -1.94 35.64 -15.16
C ASP A 212 -3.39 36.15 -15.08
N GLY A 213 -4.00 36.04 -13.89
CA GLY A 213 -5.39 36.45 -13.64
C GLY A 213 -6.45 35.58 -14.31
N ARG A 214 -6.07 34.41 -14.86
CA ARG A 214 -7.00 33.45 -15.46
C ARG A 214 -6.99 32.12 -14.72
N LYS A 215 -8.17 31.55 -14.58
CA LYS A 215 -8.37 30.21 -14.04
C LYS A 215 -7.93 29.16 -15.06
N ILE A 216 -6.93 28.37 -14.70
CA ILE A 216 -6.39 27.29 -15.53
C ILE A 216 -6.48 25.96 -14.82
N ARG A 217 -6.56 24.87 -15.59
CA ARG A 217 -6.56 23.52 -15.03
C ARG A 217 -5.13 23.03 -14.81
N ILE A 218 -4.84 22.52 -13.62
CA ILE A 218 -3.53 22.00 -13.25
C ILE A 218 -3.58 20.47 -13.07
N LYS A 219 -2.44 19.80 -13.33
CA LYS A 219 -2.27 18.35 -13.14
C LYS A 219 -1.46 17.99 -11.88
N VAL A 220 -0.59 18.90 -11.45
CA VAL A 220 0.33 18.71 -10.33
C VAL A 220 0.22 19.93 -9.42
N CYS A 221 0.18 19.67 -8.13
CA CYS A 221 0.00 20.66 -7.08
C CYS A 221 1.26 20.60 -6.22
N ASP A 222 2.19 21.55 -6.41
CA ASP A 222 3.45 21.56 -5.67
C ASP A 222 3.32 22.27 -4.32
N ASP A 223 2.38 23.22 -4.21
CA ASP A 223 2.13 23.99 -2.99
C ASP A 223 0.64 24.36 -2.87
N LEU A 224 -0.06 23.63 -2.01
CA LEU A 224 -1.51 23.77 -1.79
C LEU A 224 -1.88 25.15 -1.25
N GLU A 225 -1.12 25.66 -0.28
CA GLU A 225 -1.46 26.92 0.39
C GLU A 225 -1.35 28.09 -0.58
N THR A 226 -0.29 28.16 -1.39
CA THR A 226 -0.17 29.25 -2.37
C THR A 226 -1.20 29.18 -3.49
N ILE A 227 -1.70 28.00 -3.84
CA ILE A 227 -2.81 27.86 -4.80
C ILE A 227 -4.11 28.40 -4.18
N TYR A 228 -4.41 28.04 -2.93
CA TYR A 228 -5.60 28.55 -2.25
C TYR A 228 -5.53 30.07 -2.03
N ASP A 229 -4.38 30.62 -1.64
CA ASP A 229 -4.20 32.07 -1.51
C ASP A 229 -4.45 32.80 -2.84
N ARG A 230 -4.01 32.24 -3.98
CA ARG A 230 -4.27 32.80 -5.31
C ARG A 230 -5.75 32.72 -5.72
N LEU A 231 -6.42 31.61 -5.41
CA LEU A 231 -7.85 31.44 -5.68
C LEU A 231 -8.69 32.42 -4.87
N GLU A 232 -8.44 32.51 -3.56
CA GLU A 232 -9.12 33.47 -2.67
C GLU A 232 -8.84 34.92 -3.09
N GLY A 233 -7.59 35.26 -3.42
CA GLY A 233 -7.19 36.59 -3.88
C GLY A 233 -7.85 37.04 -5.19
N SER A 234 -8.28 36.08 -6.02
CA SER A 234 -9.03 36.35 -7.27
C SER A 234 -10.54 36.48 -7.09
N GLY A 235 -11.07 36.20 -5.88
CA GLY A 235 -12.51 36.23 -5.60
C GLY A 235 -13.28 35.00 -6.14
N GLU A 236 -12.60 33.88 -6.35
CA GLU A 236 -13.26 32.64 -6.78
C GLU A 236 -13.92 31.94 -5.58
N ASP A 237 -15.24 31.76 -5.64
CA ASP A 237 -15.98 31.09 -4.56
C ASP A 237 -15.86 29.56 -4.59
N SER A 238 -15.47 28.98 -5.74
CA SER A 238 -15.50 27.54 -5.95
C SER A 238 -14.33 27.01 -6.75
N VAL A 239 -13.93 25.78 -6.45
CA VAL A 239 -12.80 25.09 -7.08
C VAL A 239 -13.15 23.64 -7.39
N LEU A 240 -12.70 23.17 -8.55
CA LEU A 240 -12.75 21.75 -8.90
C LEU A 240 -11.64 21.00 -8.15
N VAL A 241 -12.00 19.95 -7.42
CA VAL A 241 -11.05 19.19 -6.59
C VAL A 241 -11.13 17.69 -6.86
N THR A 242 -10.06 16.98 -6.51
CA THR A 242 -10.00 15.52 -6.45
C THR A 242 -9.72 15.10 -5.00
N PRO A 243 -10.48 14.14 -4.42
CA PRO A 243 -10.23 13.73 -3.04
C PRO A 243 -8.89 13.01 -2.89
N MET A 244 -8.22 13.24 -1.76
CA MET A 244 -7.07 12.44 -1.32
C MET A 244 -7.60 11.13 -0.75
N ILE A 245 -7.56 10.07 -1.56
CA ILE A 245 -8.04 8.75 -1.13
C ILE A 245 -7.02 8.15 -0.15
N PRO A 246 -7.40 7.80 1.10
CA PRO A 246 -6.52 7.08 2.03
C PRO A 246 -6.42 5.64 1.54
N PHE A 247 -5.47 5.34 0.65
CA PHE A 247 -5.39 4.02 0.01
C PHE A 247 -5.02 2.92 1.02
N LEU A 248 -4.49 3.29 2.18
CA LEU A 248 -4.23 2.36 3.26
C LEU A 248 -5.50 1.78 3.89
N LEU A 249 -6.63 2.49 3.87
CA LEU A 249 -7.91 1.96 4.35
C LEU A 249 -8.40 0.77 3.50
N PRO A 250 -8.50 0.88 2.15
CA PRO A 250 -8.69 -0.25 1.25
C PRO A 250 -7.71 -1.40 1.47
N ILE A 251 -6.42 -1.11 1.69
CA ILE A 251 -5.41 -2.15 1.97
C ILE A 251 -5.70 -2.86 3.29
N ALA A 252 -6.00 -2.13 4.37
CA ALA A 252 -6.30 -2.71 5.68
C ALA A 252 -7.56 -3.59 5.64
N PHE A 253 -8.62 -3.11 5.00
CA PHE A 253 -9.84 -3.89 4.78
C PHE A 253 -9.55 -5.16 3.98
N SER A 254 -8.81 -5.04 2.88
CA SER A 254 -8.46 -6.17 2.02
C SER A 254 -7.53 -7.16 2.73
N THR A 255 -6.65 -6.67 3.61
CA THR A 255 -5.79 -7.52 4.46
C THR A 255 -6.62 -8.35 5.41
N ALA A 256 -7.57 -7.73 6.12
CA ALA A 256 -8.50 -8.46 6.99
C ALA A 256 -9.27 -9.53 6.21
N PHE A 257 -9.82 -9.12 5.05
CA PHE A 257 -10.61 -10.00 4.22
C PHE A 257 -9.80 -11.18 3.69
N VAL A 258 -8.63 -10.95 3.12
CA VAL A 258 -7.81 -12.00 2.50
C VAL A 258 -7.27 -12.98 3.54
N LEU A 259 -6.85 -12.50 4.71
CA LEU A 259 -6.30 -13.37 5.75
C LEU A 259 -7.38 -14.20 6.48
N LEU A 260 -8.63 -13.74 6.51
CA LEU A 260 -9.73 -14.43 7.19
C LEU A 260 -10.60 -15.27 6.24
N CYS A 261 -10.81 -14.80 5.01
CA CYS A 261 -11.74 -15.40 4.05
C CYS A 261 -11.02 -16.06 2.86
N GLY A 262 -9.75 -15.75 2.63
CA GLY A 262 -9.03 -16.15 1.42
C GLY A 262 -9.25 -15.17 0.26
N SER A 263 -8.94 -15.59 -0.97
CA SER A 263 -9.02 -14.69 -2.13
C SER A 263 -10.11 -15.09 -3.13
N PRO A 264 -11.07 -14.20 -3.43
CA PRO A 264 -12.11 -14.47 -4.41
C PRO A 264 -11.55 -14.54 -5.84
N LEU A 265 -10.29 -14.15 -6.06
CA LEU A 265 -9.62 -14.30 -7.35
C LEU A 265 -9.52 -15.77 -7.78
N PHE A 266 -9.54 -16.71 -6.84
CA PHE A 266 -9.57 -18.13 -7.16
C PHE A 266 -10.87 -18.57 -7.82
N CYS A 267 -11.97 -17.80 -7.73
CA CYS A 267 -13.19 -18.08 -8.50
C CYS A 267 -13.07 -17.76 -9.99
N LEU A 268 -12.01 -17.08 -10.41
CA LEU A 268 -11.74 -16.77 -11.83
C LEU A 268 -10.93 -17.87 -12.54
N LEU A 269 -10.51 -18.90 -11.80
CA LEU A 269 -9.77 -20.08 -12.27
C LEU A 269 -10.70 -21.29 -12.35
#